data_AF-A0A5C7J8C3-F1
#
_entry.id   AF-A0A5C7J8C3-F1
#
_cell.length_a   1.000
_cell.length_b   1.000
_cell.length_c   1.000
_cell.angle_alpha   90.00
_cell.angle_beta   90.00
_cell.angle_gamma   90.00
#
_symmetry.space_group_name_H-M   'P 1'
#
loop_
_entity.id
_entity.type
_entity.pdbx_description
1 polymer ?
#
loop_
_entity_poly.entity_id
_entity_poly.type
_entity_poly.pdbx_seq_one_letter_code
_entity_poly.pdbx_strand_id
1 'polypeptide(L)'
;MPVPFLYGKTAITVYIDGYTYMVPASAPNFADLKTAIRDNADEATFKKILNIRDYIASVTEGRAEIVDGSLYFDGSPLAGALAVRVATMFSEGFGFLPLLRFLNRVAANPRMDKNSSLYSESFQDELYLFLENGECPITEDGKFLAYKMIRSDYKDKYTGTMDNSVGALVSLESPEDVDPQRNNTCSSGLHFASLNYVLNGSYGAAHNGDRLVVLEVDPADVISIPYDYNNSKGRAWKYTVLREIEWDERIKSNFISNEAVDSWDDQPSDEDNEIEDDSPNLGDEDGVTGPGDLLPSTVRAIREANDGRNSKAAVARLYDVSPRTVGRIWDGETYTWVK
;
A
#
# COMPACT_ATOMS: atom_id res chain seq x y z
N MET A 1 -20.27 -28.67 -10.14
CA MET A 1 -19.80 -28.77 -11.55
C MET A 1 -18.56 -27.89 -11.67
N PRO A 2 -17.57 -28.22 -12.53
CA PRO A 2 -16.44 -27.33 -12.75
C PRO A 2 -16.93 -26.00 -13.33
N VAL A 3 -16.45 -24.89 -12.79
CA VAL A 3 -16.85 -23.54 -13.22
C VAL A 3 -16.26 -23.27 -14.61
N PRO A 4 -17.07 -22.96 -15.64
CA PRO A 4 -16.55 -22.64 -16.96
C PRO A 4 -15.72 -21.35 -16.94
N PHE A 5 -14.56 -21.37 -17.59
CA PHE A 5 -13.67 -20.21 -17.69
C PHE A 5 -12.99 -20.13 -19.06
N LEU A 6 -12.54 -18.92 -19.40
CA LEU A 6 -11.62 -18.62 -20.50
C LEU A 6 -10.38 -17.93 -19.90
N TYR A 7 -9.22 -18.53 -20.10
CA TYR A 7 -7.94 -17.96 -19.68
C TYR A 7 -7.30 -17.20 -20.85
N GLY A 8 -7.34 -15.87 -20.81
CA GLY A 8 -6.74 -14.99 -21.81
C GLY A 8 -5.39 -14.42 -21.37
N LYS A 9 -4.71 -13.71 -22.28
CA LYS A 9 -3.40 -13.07 -22.00
C LYS A 9 -3.50 -11.93 -20.98
N THR A 10 -4.61 -11.18 -21.01
CA THR A 10 -4.81 -9.96 -20.22
C THR A 10 -5.93 -10.08 -19.19
N ALA A 11 -6.73 -11.15 -19.22
CA ALA A 11 -7.86 -11.34 -18.33
C ALA A 11 -8.25 -12.82 -18.23
N ILE A 12 -8.91 -13.17 -17.12
CA ILE A 12 -9.64 -14.41 -16.93
C ILE A 12 -11.12 -14.07 -17.02
N THR A 13 -11.86 -14.81 -17.83
CA THR A 13 -13.32 -14.72 -17.88
C THR A 13 -13.94 -15.96 -17.25
N VAL A 14 -14.90 -15.78 -16.35
CA VAL A 14 -15.56 -16.87 -15.62
C VAL A 14 -17.07 -16.75 -15.79
N TYR A 15 -17.75 -17.89 -15.97
CA TYR A 15 -19.21 -17.94 -16.06
C TYR A 15 -19.79 -18.67 -14.86
N ILE A 16 -20.62 -17.98 -14.08
CA ILE A 16 -21.22 -18.49 -12.84
C ILE A 16 -22.58 -17.83 -12.61
N ASP A 17 -23.58 -18.59 -12.17
CA ASP A 17 -24.96 -18.12 -11.96
C ASP A 17 -25.60 -17.38 -13.16
N GLY A 18 -25.18 -17.67 -14.38
CA GLY A 18 -25.71 -16.98 -15.57
C GLY A 18 -24.96 -15.69 -15.94
N TYR A 19 -24.02 -15.25 -15.12
CA TYR A 19 -23.25 -14.02 -15.30
C TYR A 19 -21.84 -14.30 -15.81
N THR A 20 -21.33 -13.39 -16.63
CA THR A 20 -19.95 -13.41 -17.12
C THR A 20 -19.14 -12.38 -16.33
N TYR A 21 -18.12 -12.85 -15.62
CA TYR A 21 -17.19 -12.01 -14.90
C TYR A 21 -15.88 -11.95 -15.67
N MET A 22 -15.42 -10.75 -16.01
CA MET A 22 -14.13 -10.53 -16.65
C MET A 22 -13.19 -9.89 -15.63
N VAL A 23 -12.16 -10.63 -15.24
CA VAL A 23 -11.18 -10.21 -14.24
C VAL A 23 -9.86 -9.93 -14.97
N PRO A 24 -9.46 -8.66 -15.15
CA PRO A 24 -8.20 -8.32 -15.79
C PRO A 24 -7.01 -8.76 -14.94
N ALA A 25 -5.84 -8.95 -15.57
CA ALA A 25 -4.60 -9.36 -14.91
C ALA A 25 -4.15 -8.38 -13.81
N SER A 26 -4.57 -7.12 -13.92
CA SER A 26 -4.38 -6.05 -12.94
C SER A 26 -5.27 -6.15 -11.70
N ALA A 27 -6.35 -6.94 -11.76
CA ALA A 27 -7.30 -7.00 -10.66
C ALA A 27 -6.66 -7.65 -9.42
N PRO A 28 -6.96 -7.15 -8.21
CA PRO A 28 -6.38 -7.67 -6.96
C PRO A 28 -6.68 -9.16 -6.73
N ASN A 29 -7.82 -9.65 -7.20
CA ASN A 29 -8.27 -11.03 -7.05
C ASN A 29 -7.80 -11.96 -8.19
N PHE A 30 -6.99 -11.49 -9.15
CA PHE A 30 -6.61 -12.26 -10.33
C PHE A 30 -5.75 -13.50 -9.99
N ALA A 31 -4.75 -13.34 -9.13
CA ALA A 31 -3.85 -14.43 -8.73
C ALA A 31 -4.61 -15.54 -7.98
N ASP A 32 -5.52 -15.16 -7.09
CA ASP A 32 -6.35 -16.09 -6.34
C ASP A 32 -7.36 -16.78 -7.24
N LEU A 33 -7.95 -16.05 -8.21
CA LEU A 33 -8.83 -16.65 -9.22
C LEU A 33 -8.09 -17.68 -10.08
N LYS A 34 -6.86 -17.38 -10.51
CA LYS A 34 -6.00 -18.31 -11.25
C LYS A 34 -5.70 -19.57 -10.43
N THR A 35 -5.43 -19.41 -9.14
CA THR A 35 -5.18 -20.52 -8.22
C THR A 35 -6.43 -21.38 -8.02
N ALA A 36 -7.59 -20.75 -7.81
CA ALA A 36 -8.88 -21.45 -7.69
C ALA A 36 -9.23 -22.27 -8.94
N ILE A 37 -8.92 -21.74 -10.14
CA ILE A 37 -9.05 -22.48 -11.40
C ILE A 37 -8.10 -23.68 -11.44
N ARG A 38 -6.81 -23.48 -11.11
CA ARG A 38 -5.79 -24.53 -11.12
C ARG A 38 -6.15 -25.68 -10.17
N ASP A 39 -6.66 -25.33 -8.99
CA ASP A 39 -6.97 -26.27 -7.92
C ASP A 39 -8.41 -26.82 -8.03
N ASN A 40 -9.15 -26.42 -9.08
CA ASN A 40 -10.52 -26.84 -9.36
C ASN A 40 -11.47 -26.62 -8.16
N ALA A 41 -11.37 -25.43 -7.55
CA ALA A 41 -12.13 -25.04 -6.37
C ALA A 41 -13.65 -25.05 -6.60
N ASP A 42 -14.41 -25.06 -5.50
CA ASP A 42 -15.86 -25.08 -5.56
C ASP A 42 -16.47 -23.72 -5.96
N GLU A 43 -17.73 -23.76 -6.38
CA GLU A 43 -18.47 -22.58 -6.85
C GLU A 43 -18.58 -21.48 -5.79
N ALA A 44 -18.65 -21.84 -4.50
CA ALA A 44 -18.68 -20.90 -3.38
C ALA A 44 -17.37 -20.11 -3.28
N THR A 45 -16.23 -20.77 -3.48
CA THR A 45 -14.91 -20.12 -3.52
C THR A 45 -14.82 -19.12 -4.67
N PHE A 46 -15.28 -19.50 -5.87
CA PHE A 46 -15.34 -18.57 -7.01
C PHE A 46 -16.21 -17.35 -6.71
N LYS A 47 -17.41 -17.54 -6.15
CA LYS A 47 -18.32 -16.43 -5.79
C LYS A 47 -17.67 -15.45 -4.82
N LYS A 48 -16.94 -15.96 -3.83
CA LYS A 48 -16.21 -15.13 -2.86
C LYS A 48 -15.07 -14.34 -3.51
N ILE A 49 -14.30 -14.96 -4.41
CA ILE A 49 -13.19 -14.29 -5.12
C ILE A 49 -13.72 -13.23 -6.09
N LEU A 50 -14.81 -13.53 -6.81
CA LEU A 50 -15.39 -12.64 -7.82
C LEU A 50 -16.14 -11.44 -7.21
N ASN A 51 -16.66 -11.58 -5.99
CA ASN A 51 -17.18 -10.44 -5.24
C ASN A 51 -16.03 -9.67 -4.59
N ILE A 52 -15.58 -8.59 -5.23
CA ILE A 52 -14.44 -7.79 -4.76
C ILE A 52 -14.60 -7.30 -3.31
N ARG A 53 -15.84 -7.02 -2.87
CA ARG A 53 -16.10 -6.56 -1.50
C ARG A 53 -15.91 -7.69 -0.49
N ASP A 54 -16.49 -8.87 -0.76
CA ASP A 54 -16.32 -10.04 0.10
C ASP A 54 -14.87 -10.51 0.10
N TYR A 55 -14.19 -10.40 -1.03
CA TYR A 55 -12.78 -10.71 -1.17
C TYR A 55 -11.91 -9.78 -0.31
N ILE A 56 -12.08 -8.46 -0.44
CA ILE A 56 -11.38 -7.45 0.38
C ILE A 56 -11.65 -7.68 1.86
N ALA A 57 -12.91 -7.86 2.25
CA ALA A 57 -13.28 -8.18 3.63
C ALA A 57 -12.58 -9.46 4.09
N SER A 58 -12.48 -10.48 3.25
CA SER A 58 -11.84 -11.74 3.64
C SER A 58 -10.33 -11.64 3.84
N VAL A 59 -9.62 -10.90 2.99
CA VAL A 59 -8.15 -10.75 3.11
C VAL A 59 -7.74 -9.76 4.20
N THR A 60 -8.69 -8.96 4.68
CA THR A 60 -8.48 -7.98 5.76
C THR A 60 -9.21 -8.35 7.04
N GLU A 61 -9.73 -9.57 7.15
CA GLU A 61 -10.48 -10.04 8.33
C GLU A 61 -11.67 -9.13 8.71
N GLY A 62 -12.28 -8.50 7.71
CA GLY A 62 -13.43 -7.60 7.84
C GLY A 62 -13.07 -6.15 8.17
N ARG A 63 -11.78 -5.83 8.28
CA ARG A 63 -11.32 -4.50 8.67
C ARG A 63 -11.40 -3.49 7.53
N ALA A 64 -11.21 -3.93 6.29
CA ALA A 64 -11.32 -3.06 5.13
C ALA A 64 -12.64 -3.26 4.39
N GLU A 65 -13.25 -2.16 3.98
CA GLU A 65 -14.46 -2.15 3.15
C GLU A 65 -14.41 -1.05 2.09
N ILE A 66 -15.00 -1.30 0.92
CA ILE A 66 -15.21 -0.27 -0.11
C ILE A 66 -16.67 0.20 -0.03
N VAL A 67 -16.86 1.47 0.33
CA VAL A 67 -18.16 2.13 0.41
C VAL A 67 -18.14 3.34 -0.52
N ASP A 68 -19.06 3.38 -1.48
CA ASP A 68 -19.20 4.47 -2.46
C ASP A 68 -17.86 4.85 -3.15
N GLY A 69 -17.08 3.83 -3.56
CA GLY A 69 -15.78 4.01 -4.23
C GLY A 69 -14.63 4.38 -3.29
N SER A 70 -14.91 4.65 -2.02
CA SER A 70 -13.91 4.98 -1.00
C SER A 70 -13.56 3.76 -0.15
N LEU A 71 -12.28 3.60 0.16
CA LEU A 71 -11.79 2.54 1.05
C LEU A 71 -11.84 3.01 2.51
N TYR A 72 -12.43 2.20 3.37
CA TYR A 72 -12.45 2.37 4.82
C TYR A 72 -11.63 1.27 5.48
N PHE A 73 -11.02 1.58 6.63
CA PHE A 73 -10.31 0.63 7.48
C PHE A 73 -10.73 0.84 8.94
N ASP A 74 -11.16 -0.23 9.62
CA ASP A 74 -11.73 -0.19 10.99
C ASP A 74 -12.86 0.87 11.15
N GLY A 75 -13.69 1.01 10.12
CA GLY A 75 -14.83 1.94 10.11
C GLY A 75 -14.47 3.41 9.92
N SER A 76 -13.19 3.75 9.73
CA SER A 76 -12.73 5.09 9.39
C SER A 76 -12.29 5.15 7.93
N PRO A 77 -12.58 6.24 7.20
CA PRO A 77 -12.10 6.38 5.83
C PRO A 77 -10.56 6.36 5.85
N LEU A 78 -9.95 5.61 4.94
CA LEU A 78 -8.51 5.70 4.77
C LEU A 78 -8.21 7.15 4.37
N ALA A 79 -7.32 7.81 5.11
CA ALA A 79 -6.96 9.20 4.89
C ALA A 79 -5.44 9.34 4.70
N GLY A 80 -5.02 10.50 4.20
CA GLY A 80 -3.60 10.82 4.00
C GLY A 80 -2.97 10.07 2.81
N ALA A 81 -1.64 10.05 2.77
CA ALA A 81 -0.90 9.53 1.63
C ALA A 81 -1.18 8.05 1.33
N LEU A 82 -1.58 7.27 2.32
CA LEU A 82 -1.92 5.87 2.10
C LEU A 82 -3.20 5.70 1.27
N ALA A 83 -4.21 6.55 1.51
CA ALA A 83 -5.44 6.57 0.71
C ALA A 83 -5.16 6.97 -0.73
N VAL A 84 -4.32 7.98 -0.91
CA VAL A 84 -3.84 8.40 -2.24
C VAL A 84 -3.11 7.24 -2.91
N ARG A 85 -2.20 6.56 -2.22
CA ARG A 85 -1.43 5.44 -2.77
C ARG A 85 -2.32 4.25 -3.16
N VAL A 86 -3.29 3.86 -2.32
CA VAL A 86 -4.27 2.81 -2.68
C VAL A 86 -5.05 3.23 -3.93
N ALA A 87 -5.56 4.47 -3.97
CA ALA A 87 -6.36 4.96 -5.08
C ALA A 87 -5.55 5.01 -6.38
N THR A 88 -4.30 5.51 -6.33
CA THR A 88 -3.37 5.52 -7.47
C THR A 88 -3.09 4.11 -7.97
N MET A 89 -2.73 3.19 -7.08
CA MET A 89 -2.49 1.79 -7.44
C MET A 89 -3.73 1.17 -8.09
N PHE A 90 -4.92 1.43 -7.54
CA PHE A 90 -6.18 0.97 -8.12
C PHE A 90 -6.42 1.56 -9.52
N SER A 91 -6.28 2.88 -9.68
CA SER A 91 -6.51 3.56 -10.97
C SER A 91 -5.54 3.12 -12.06
N GLU A 92 -4.30 2.79 -11.69
CA GLU A 92 -3.25 2.35 -12.61
C GLU A 92 -3.28 0.84 -12.86
N GLY A 93 -4.21 0.11 -12.23
CA GLY A 93 -4.32 -1.35 -12.37
C GLY A 93 -3.18 -2.11 -11.66
N PHE A 94 -2.58 -1.52 -10.64
CA PHE A 94 -1.72 -2.25 -9.72
C PHE A 94 -2.54 -2.93 -8.63
N GLY A 95 -2.12 -4.14 -8.25
CA GLY A 95 -2.70 -4.84 -7.12
C GLY A 95 -2.43 -4.08 -5.82
N PHE A 96 -3.47 -3.64 -5.12
CA PHE A 96 -3.38 -2.88 -3.86
C PHE A 96 -3.53 -3.77 -2.61
N LEU A 97 -3.67 -5.09 -2.76
CA LEU A 97 -3.77 -6.02 -1.64
C LEU A 97 -2.56 -6.04 -0.70
N PRO A 98 -1.31 -5.96 -1.20
CA PRO A 98 -0.15 -5.82 -0.32
C PRO A 98 -0.33 -4.67 0.69
N LEU A 99 -0.92 -3.56 0.24
CA LEU A 99 -1.17 -2.38 1.06
C LEU A 99 -2.26 -2.60 2.11
N LEU A 100 -3.31 -3.35 1.78
CA LEU A 100 -4.33 -3.73 2.76
C LEU A 100 -3.81 -4.71 3.81
N ARG A 101 -2.97 -5.67 3.40
CA ARG A 101 -2.32 -6.59 4.34
C ARG A 101 -1.35 -5.84 5.25
N PHE A 102 -0.63 -4.86 4.69
CA PHE A 102 0.20 -3.95 5.45
C PHE A 102 -0.60 -3.21 6.52
N LEU A 103 -1.77 -2.65 6.18
CA LEU A 103 -2.67 -2.01 7.15
C LEU A 103 -3.10 -2.96 8.28
N ASN A 104 -3.43 -4.20 7.95
CA ASN A 104 -3.80 -5.20 8.96
C ASN A 104 -2.65 -5.45 9.94
N ARG A 105 -1.42 -5.52 9.44
CA ARG A 105 -0.22 -5.68 10.27
C ARG A 105 0.09 -4.42 11.11
N VAL A 106 0.00 -3.22 10.53
CA VAL A 106 0.13 -1.95 11.28
C VAL A 106 -0.83 -1.95 12.46
N ALA A 107 -2.07 -2.32 12.22
CA ALA A 107 -3.08 -2.24 13.26
C ALA A 107 -3.07 -3.44 14.23
N ALA A 108 -2.16 -4.41 14.03
CA ALA A 108 -1.76 -5.41 15.02
C ALA A 108 -0.51 -5.00 15.83
N ASN A 109 0.09 -3.85 15.52
CA ASN A 109 1.26 -3.35 16.22
C ASN A 109 0.92 -2.95 17.67
N PRO A 110 1.76 -3.26 18.68
CA PRO A 110 1.55 -2.84 20.07
C PRO A 110 1.46 -1.32 20.26
N ARG A 111 2.00 -0.51 19.34
CA ARG A 111 1.89 0.96 19.33
C ARG A 111 0.47 1.45 19.02
N MET A 112 -0.38 0.59 18.44
CA MET A 112 -1.78 0.88 18.10
C MET A 112 -2.76 0.48 19.21
N ASP A 113 -2.35 -0.39 20.15
CA ASP A 113 -3.18 -0.78 21.29
C ASP A 113 -3.15 0.28 22.38
N LYS A 114 -4.29 0.93 22.65
CA LYS A 114 -4.46 1.96 23.69
C LYS A 114 -4.13 1.48 25.11
N ASN A 115 -4.10 0.17 25.35
CA ASN A 115 -3.74 -0.41 26.64
C ASN A 115 -2.26 -0.78 26.75
N SER A 116 -1.51 -0.70 25.65
CA SER A 116 -0.08 -0.99 25.60
C SER A 116 0.72 0.16 26.22
N SER A 117 1.80 -0.18 26.93
CA SER A 117 2.79 0.80 27.41
C SER A 117 3.51 1.53 26.27
N LEU A 118 3.46 0.97 25.06
CA LEU A 118 4.06 1.52 23.86
C LEU A 118 3.07 2.36 23.04
N TYR A 119 1.81 2.51 23.43
CA TYR A 119 0.83 3.24 22.63
C TYR A 119 1.32 4.65 22.22
N SER A 120 1.18 5.03 20.94
CA SER A 120 1.02 6.46 20.63
C SER A 120 0.15 6.73 19.42
N GLU A 121 -0.61 7.81 19.54
CA GLU A 121 -1.55 8.30 18.54
C GLU A 121 -0.86 8.66 17.21
N SER A 122 0.38 9.13 17.27
CA SER A 122 1.17 9.55 16.10
C SER A 122 1.90 8.42 15.38
N PHE A 123 1.92 7.19 15.92
CA PHE A 123 2.75 6.11 15.38
C PHE A 123 2.44 5.79 13.92
N GLN A 124 1.15 5.74 13.59
CA GLN A 124 0.69 5.42 12.25
C GLN A 124 1.18 6.46 11.23
N ASP A 125 1.04 7.75 11.56
CA ASP A 125 1.49 8.85 10.71
C ASP A 125 3.02 8.84 10.55
N GLU A 126 3.75 8.58 11.64
CA GLU A 126 5.21 8.43 11.63
C GLU A 126 5.69 7.32 10.69
N LEU A 127 5.04 6.16 10.74
CA LEU A 127 5.35 5.03 9.86
C LEU A 127 5.05 5.35 8.39
N TYR A 128 3.98 6.09 8.11
CA TYR A 128 3.64 6.49 6.74
C TYR A 128 4.64 7.49 6.18
N LEU A 129 5.12 8.43 6.99
CA LEU A 129 6.20 9.33 6.60
C LEU A 129 7.48 8.57 6.23
N PHE A 130 7.82 7.49 6.94
CA PHE A 130 8.96 6.63 6.57
C PHE A 130 8.74 5.96 5.21
N LEU A 131 7.53 5.44 4.95
CA LEU A 131 7.22 4.76 3.69
C LEU A 131 7.17 5.71 2.49
N GLU A 132 6.69 6.94 2.68
CA GLU A 132 6.65 7.98 1.66
C GLU A 132 8.07 8.43 1.28
N ASN A 133 8.90 8.78 2.27
CA ASN A 133 10.25 9.27 2.02
C ASN A 133 11.24 8.14 1.65
N GLY A 134 10.96 6.93 2.10
CA GLY A 134 11.86 5.79 1.93
C GLY A 134 11.64 4.98 0.66
N GLU A 135 10.55 5.23 -0.06
CA GLU A 135 10.12 4.47 -1.26
C GLU A 135 10.20 2.95 -1.06
N CYS A 136 9.88 2.49 0.16
CA CYS A 136 10.09 1.10 0.55
C CYS A 136 9.06 0.18 -0.13
N PRO A 137 9.49 -0.85 -0.89
CA PRO A 137 8.59 -1.83 -1.47
C PRO A 137 7.81 -2.58 -0.39
N ILE A 138 6.51 -2.76 -0.60
CA ILE A 138 5.64 -3.58 0.25
C ILE A 138 5.55 -4.98 -0.36
N THR A 139 5.74 -6.00 0.47
CA THR A 139 5.70 -7.41 0.07
C THR A 139 4.26 -7.89 -0.07
N GLU A 140 4.06 -9.00 -0.81
CA GLU A 140 2.73 -9.59 -1.01
C GLU A 140 1.99 -9.95 0.29
N ASP A 141 2.72 -10.25 1.37
CA ASP A 141 2.16 -10.54 2.68
C ASP A 141 1.99 -9.30 3.57
N GLY A 142 2.25 -8.09 3.07
CA GLY A 142 2.03 -6.83 3.77
C GLY A 142 3.18 -6.35 4.66
N LYS A 143 4.37 -6.93 4.53
CA LYS A 143 5.59 -6.39 5.16
C LYS A 143 6.23 -5.35 4.23
N PHE A 144 7.36 -4.76 4.63
CA PHE A 144 8.10 -3.86 3.76
C PHE A 144 9.60 -4.18 3.74
N LEU A 145 10.25 -3.83 2.63
CA LEU A 145 11.69 -3.97 2.49
C LEU A 145 12.40 -2.72 3.00
N ALA A 146 13.43 -2.94 3.80
CA ALA A 146 14.32 -1.89 4.31
C ALA A 146 15.78 -2.34 4.19
N TYR A 147 16.70 -1.50 4.65
CA TYR A 147 18.13 -1.68 4.41
C TYR A 147 18.93 -1.46 5.68
N LYS A 148 20.06 -2.16 5.79
CA LYS A 148 20.98 -2.05 6.92
C LYS A 148 22.41 -2.24 6.46
N MET A 149 23.30 -1.38 6.94
CA MET A 149 24.74 -1.59 6.84
C MET A 149 25.23 -2.41 8.05
N ILE A 150 25.97 -3.48 7.78
CA ILE A 150 26.54 -4.38 8.77
C ILE A 150 28.05 -4.55 8.54
N ARG A 151 28.74 -5.17 9.49
CA ARG A 151 30.18 -5.41 9.41
C ARG A 151 30.51 -6.55 8.43
N SER A 152 31.79 -6.67 8.09
CA SER A 152 32.30 -7.72 7.19
C SER A 152 32.05 -9.16 7.68
N ASP A 153 31.87 -9.34 8.99
CA ASP A 153 31.58 -10.61 9.68
C ASP A 153 30.08 -10.84 9.94
N TYR A 154 29.21 -10.10 9.23
CA TYR A 154 27.75 -10.11 9.37
C TYR A 154 27.23 -9.63 10.73
N LYS A 155 28.06 -9.04 11.58
CA LYS A 155 27.59 -8.45 12.85
C LYS A 155 27.07 -7.04 12.68
N ASP A 156 26.16 -6.62 13.57
CA ASP A 156 25.68 -5.24 13.60
C ASP A 156 26.82 -4.25 13.91
N LYS A 157 26.74 -3.03 13.36
CA LYS A 157 27.82 -2.05 13.50
C LYS A 157 27.97 -1.52 14.92
N TYR A 158 26.89 -1.42 15.68
CA TYR A 158 26.87 -0.76 16.99
C TYR A 158 27.46 -1.66 18.09
N THR A 159 26.86 -2.83 18.33
CA THR A 159 27.30 -3.75 19.38
C THR A 159 28.34 -4.75 18.89
N GLY A 160 28.26 -5.19 17.63
CA GLY A 160 29.11 -6.24 17.09
C GLY A 160 28.76 -7.64 17.57
N THR A 161 27.57 -7.84 18.13
CA THR A 161 27.16 -9.12 18.73
C THR A 161 26.02 -9.78 17.97
N MET A 162 25.14 -8.99 17.34
CA MET A 162 23.94 -9.49 16.68
C MET A 162 24.27 -10.02 15.29
N ASP A 163 23.94 -11.28 15.03
CA ASP A 163 24.12 -11.90 13.71
C ASP A 163 23.08 -11.40 12.71
N ASN A 164 23.55 -10.86 11.58
CA ASN A 164 22.75 -10.39 10.46
C ASN A 164 23.12 -11.16 9.18
N SER A 165 23.52 -12.43 9.32
CA SER A 165 23.72 -13.33 8.19
C SER A 165 22.43 -13.48 7.37
N VAL A 166 22.56 -13.70 6.06
CA VAL A 166 21.40 -13.90 5.18
C VAL A 166 20.54 -15.07 5.68
N GLY A 167 19.23 -14.86 5.76
CA GLY A 167 18.25 -15.79 6.33
C GLY A 167 18.06 -15.67 7.85
N ALA A 168 18.88 -14.87 8.55
CA ALA A 168 18.74 -14.70 9.98
C ALA A 168 17.47 -13.93 10.33
N LEU A 169 16.75 -14.43 11.34
CA LEU A 169 15.73 -13.69 12.05
C LEU A 169 16.41 -13.00 13.24
N VAL A 170 16.47 -11.67 13.21
CA VAL A 170 17.08 -10.87 14.27
C VAL A 170 15.97 -10.30 15.12
N SER A 171 16.02 -10.53 16.44
CA SER A 171 15.01 -10.06 17.37
C SER A 171 15.62 -9.66 18.72
N LEU A 172 14.96 -8.71 19.40
CA LEU A 172 15.11 -8.48 20.83
C LEU A 172 14.20 -9.42 21.63
N GLU A 173 14.26 -9.38 22.96
CA GLU A 173 13.43 -10.26 23.81
C GLU A 173 11.97 -9.79 23.77
N SER A 174 11.74 -8.48 23.76
CA SER A 174 10.40 -7.91 23.64
C SER A 174 10.37 -6.55 22.91
N PRO A 175 9.18 -6.10 22.46
CA PRO A 175 8.97 -4.75 21.93
C PRO A 175 9.45 -3.62 22.84
N GLU A 176 9.34 -3.80 24.16
CA GLU A 176 9.73 -2.83 25.19
C GLU A 176 11.25 -2.61 25.30
N ASP A 177 12.07 -3.50 24.72
CA ASP A 177 13.53 -3.32 24.64
C ASP A 177 13.94 -2.24 23.61
N VAL A 178 13.00 -1.79 22.77
CA VAL A 178 13.21 -0.74 21.78
C VAL A 178 12.80 0.61 22.36
N ASP A 179 13.62 1.63 22.16
CA ASP A 179 13.26 2.99 22.56
C ASP A 179 12.06 3.52 21.73
N PRO A 180 10.89 3.77 22.34
CA PRO A 180 9.73 4.29 21.63
C PRO A 180 9.83 5.80 21.34
N GLN A 181 10.77 6.52 21.97
CA GLN A 181 10.86 7.96 21.89
C GLN A 181 11.52 8.40 20.58
N ARG A 182 10.73 8.93 19.64
CA ARG A 182 11.21 9.39 18.32
C ARG A 182 12.23 10.53 18.40
N ASN A 183 12.25 11.31 19.48
CA ASN A 183 13.20 12.40 19.68
C ASN A 183 14.59 11.92 20.14
N ASN A 184 14.70 10.68 20.62
CA ASN A 184 15.98 10.08 20.96
C ASN A 184 16.60 9.51 19.68
N THR A 185 17.49 10.26 19.04
CA THR A 185 18.18 9.77 17.83
C THR A 185 19.22 8.71 18.20
N CYS A 186 19.39 7.69 17.34
CA CYS A 186 20.37 6.62 17.53
C CYS A 186 20.28 5.80 18.85
N SER A 187 19.07 5.66 19.43
CA SER A 187 18.83 4.91 20.68
C SER A 187 18.61 3.40 20.50
N SER A 188 18.31 2.66 21.57
CA SER A 188 18.13 1.20 21.57
C SER A 188 17.04 0.73 20.60
N GLY A 189 17.32 -0.38 19.92
CA GLY A 189 16.41 -0.97 18.93
C GLY A 189 17.15 -1.59 17.77
N LEU A 190 16.47 -2.45 17.02
CA LEU A 190 17.03 -2.97 15.78
C LEU A 190 16.78 -1.95 14.67
N HIS A 191 17.84 -1.24 14.28
CA HIS A 191 17.73 -0.18 13.28
C HIS A 191 17.60 -0.73 11.87
N PHE A 192 16.71 -0.11 11.10
CA PHE A 192 16.55 -0.25 9.66
C PHE A 192 16.48 1.15 9.03
N ALA A 193 16.74 1.25 7.73
CA ALA A 193 16.69 2.52 7.02
C ALA A 193 16.20 2.36 5.57
N SER A 194 15.84 3.47 4.94
CA SER A 194 15.55 3.50 3.50
C SER A 194 16.82 3.29 2.68
N LEU A 195 16.66 2.90 1.42
CA LEU A 195 17.80 2.69 0.53
C LEU A 195 18.60 3.98 0.35
N ASN A 196 17.87 5.08 0.09
CA ASN A 196 18.43 6.41 -0.10
C ASN A 196 19.29 6.83 1.10
N TYR A 197 18.81 6.57 2.32
CA TYR A 197 19.57 6.87 3.53
C TYR A 197 20.90 6.12 3.59
N VAL A 198 20.88 4.82 3.31
CA VAL A 198 22.08 3.98 3.42
C VAL A 198 23.09 4.28 2.31
N LEU A 199 22.62 4.70 1.13
CA LEU A 199 23.49 5.04 0.00
C LEU A 199 24.10 6.44 0.12
N ASN A 200 23.34 7.43 0.58
CA ASN A 200 23.79 8.83 0.67
C ASN A 200 24.34 9.20 2.06
N GLY A 201 24.13 8.35 3.06
CA GLY A 201 24.71 8.55 4.39
C GLY A 201 26.18 8.16 4.44
N SER A 202 26.96 8.80 5.32
CA SER A 202 28.32 8.37 5.66
C SER A 202 28.36 7.10 6.53
N TYR A 203 27.24 6.37 6.64
CA TYR A 203 27.08 5.24 7.55
C TYR A 203 27.60 3.94 6.91
N GLY A 204 28.93 3.80 6.92
CA GLY A 204 29.65 2.68 6.37
C GLY A 204 30.07 2.86 4.92
N ALA A 205 31.08 2.10 4.51
CA ALA A 205 31.68 2.25 3.20
C ALA A 205 32.29 0.94 2.71
N ALA A 206 32.24 0.70 1.40
CA ALA A 206 32.78 -0.49 0.75
C ALA A 206 34.24 -0.76 1.14
N HIS A 207 35.04 0.31 1.20
CA HIS A 207 36.46 0.23 1.52
C HIS A 207 36.74 -0.25 2.96
N ASN A 208 35.76 -0.19 3.86
CA ASN A 208 35.85 -0.72 5.22
C ASN A 208 35.39 -2.18 5.32
N GLY A 209 35.00 -2.81 4.20
CA GLY A 209 34.43 -4.16 4.18
C GLY A 209 33.02 -4.24 4.76
N ASP A 210 32.35 -3.10 4.96
CA ASP A 210 30.94 -3.09 5.38
C ASP A 210 30.05 -3.73 4.31
N ARG A 211 28.98 -4.40 4.74
CA ARG A 211 28.02 -5.10 3.88
C ARG A 211 26.67 -4.44 3.94
N LEU A 212 25.99 -4.34 2.79
CA LEU A 212 24.62 -3.85 2.70
C LEU A 212 23.67 -5.04 2.63
N VAL A 213 22.71 -5.11 3.55
CA VAL A 213 21.68 -6.16 3.52
C VAL A 213 20.28 -5.58 3.35
N VAL A 214 19.42 -6.35 2.68
CA VAL A 214 17.98 -6.13 2.57
C VAL A 214 17.30 -6.83 3.74
N LEU A 215 16.46 -6.08 4.43
CA LEU A 215 15.62 -6.53 5.51
C LEU A 215 14.19 -6.68 5.04
N GLU A 216 13.50 -7.71 5.50
CA GLU A 216 12.04 -7.77 5.54
C GLU A 216 11.59 -7.39 6.94
N VAL A 217 10.82 -6.30 7.04
CA VAL A 217 10.34 -5.75 8.31
C VAL A 217 8.82 -5.82 8.33
N ASP A 218 8.29 -6.42 9.39
CA ASP A 218 6.85 -6.41 9.65
C ASP A 218 6.48 -5.04 10.26
N PRO A 219 5.49 -4.31 9.72
CA PRO A 219 5.03 -3.09 10.37
C PRO A 219 4.43 -3.33 11.76
N ALA A 220 4.05 -4.57 12.12
CA ALA A 220 3.69 -4.94 13.50
C ALA A 220 4.89 -4.95 14.46
N ASP A 221 6.12 -5.03 13.91
CA ASP A 221 7.35 -5.11 14.68
C ASP A 221 8.10 -3.76 14.78
N VAL A 222 7.59 -2.70 14.15
CA VAL A 222 8.17 -1.35 14.20
C VAL A 222 7.74 -0.63 15.47
N ILE A 223 8.68 -0.05 16.21
CA ILE A 223 8.39 0.65 17.47
C ILE A 223 8.51 2.16 17.31
N SER A 224 9.48 2.68 16.56
CA SER A 224 9.55 4.13 16.37
C SER A 224 10.28 4.52 15.08
N ILE A 225 9.85 5.65 14.52
CA ILE A 225 10.49 6.33 13.39
C ILE A 225 11.09 7.62 13.94
N PRO A 226 12.40 7.66 14.19
CA PRO A 226 13.10 8.87 14.57
C PRO A 226 12.91 9.99 13.54
N TYR A 227 12.82 11.23 14.01
CA TYR A 227 12.57 12.40 13.14
C TYR A 227 13.80 12.84 12.34
N ASP A 228 14.99 12.41 12.75
CA ASP A 228 16.23 12.75 12.10
C ASP A 228 16.31 12.14 10.69
N TYR A 229 17.09 12.79 9.83
CA TYR A 229 17.31 12.36 8.45
C TYR A 229 16.02 12.21 7.64
N ASN A 230 15.05 13.11 7.82
CA ASN A 230 13.78 13.12 7.08
C ASN A 230 13.00 11.79 7.19
N ASN A 231 12.90 11.25 8.42
CA ASN A 231 12.18 10.00 8.71
C ASN A 231 12.66 8.80 7.89
N SER A 232 13.95 8.77 7.52
CA SER A 232 14.52 7.74 6.65
C SER A 232 15.12 6.55 7.41
N LYS A 233 14.91 6.51 8.72
CA LYS A 233 15.30 5.41 9.62
C LYS A 233 14.13 4.99 10.48
N GLY A 234 14.17 3.75 10.94
CA GLY A 234 13.26 3.28 11.97
C GLY A 234 13.91 2.26 12.89
N ARG A 235 13.18 1.94 13.95
CA ARG A 235 13.55 0.95 14.97
C ARG A 235 12.46 -0.09 15.06
N ALA A 236 12.86 -1.35 14.91
CA ALA A 236 12.02 -2.50 15.12
C ALA A 236 12.54 -3.33 16.30
N TRP A 237 11.70 -4.22 16.81
CA TRP A 237 12.14 -5.26 17.74
C TRP A 237 12.45 -6.59 17.02
N LYS A 238 12.10 -6.70 15.72
CA LYS A 238 12.32 -7.88 14.90
C LYS A 238 12.42 -7.56 13.40
N TYR A 239 13.27 -8.28 12.67
CA TYR A 239 13.26 -8.34 11.20
C TYR A 239 13.93 -9.62 10.69
N THR A 240 13.76 -9.91 9.40
CA THR A 240 14.48 -11.00 8.70
C THR A 240 15.48 -10.42 7.70
N VAL A 241 16.70 -10.94 7.66
CA VAL A 241 17.68 -10.59 6.63
C VAL A 241 17.42 -11.43 5.38
N LEU A 242 17.00 -10.80 4.28
CA LEU A 242 16.63 -11.52 3.06
C LEU A 242 17.82 -11.83 2.16
N ARG A 243 18.70 -10.86 1.97
CA ARG A 243 19.87 -10.97 1.08
C ARG A 243 20.89 -9.88 1.36
N GLU A 244 22.10 -10.12 0.90
CA GLU A 244 23.13 -9.09 0.73
C GLU A 244 22.98 -8.42 -0.64
N ILE A 245 23.37 -7.15 -0.71
CA ILE A 245 23.56 -6.40 -1.95
C ILE A 245 25.06 -6.16 -2.08
N GLU A 246 25.67 -6.72 -3.11
CA GLU A 246 27.07 -6.45 -3.40
C GLU A 246 27.25 -4.99 -3.86
N TRP A 247 28.41 -4.40 -3.57
CA TRP A 247 28.65 -2.98 -3.83
C TRP A 247 28.63 -2.62 -5.32
N ASP A 248 28.94 -3.57 -6.20
CA ASP A 248 28.88 -3.45 -7.65
C ASP A 248 27.48 -3.76 -8.25
N GLU A 249 26.56 -4.30 -7.44
CA GLU A 249 25.17 -4.58 -7.81
C GLU A 249 24.20 -3.42 -7.50
N ARG A 250 24.72 -2.27 -7.07
CA ARG A 250 23.92 -1.08 -6.74
C ARG A 250 23.09 -0.63 -7.95
N ILE A 251 21.79 -0.92 -7.87
CA ILE A 251 20.70 -0.47 -8.75
C ILE A 251 21.10 -0.40 -10.24
N LYS A 252 21.01 -1.54 -10.94
CA LYS A 252 20.94 -1.50 -12.40
C LYS A 252 19.60 -0.89 -12.79
N SER A 253 19.62 0.28 -13.43
CA SER A 253 18.42 0.79 -14.11
C SER A 253 17.90 -0.31 -15.04
N ASN A 254 16.61 -0.64 -14.91
CA ASN A 254 15.99 -1.67 -15.75
C ASN A 254 15.71 -1.16 -17.18
N PHE A 255 16.05 0.11 -17.46
CA PHE A 255 16.08 0.72 -18.77
C PHE A 255 17.31 1.62 -18.90
N ILE A 256 18.16 1.35 -19.89
CA ILE A 256 19.11 2.33 -20.39
C ILE A 256 18.31 3.19 -21.36
N SER A 257 17.83 4.36 -20.93
CA SER A 257 17.55 5.41 -21.92
C SER A 257 18.89 5.82 -22.51
N ASN A 258 19.02 5.83 -23.83
CA ASN A 258 20.25 6.29 -24.51
C ASN A 258 20.54 7.79 -24.32
N GLU A 259 19.77 8.48 -23.48
CA GLU A 259 20.18 9.76 -22.94
C GLU A 259 21.03 9.47 -21.71
N ALA A 260 22.35 9.60 -21.88
CA ALA A 260 23.32 9.56 -20.82
C ALA A 260 22.96 10.65 -19.80
N VAL A 261 22.25 10.25 -18.75
CA VAL A 261 22.13 11.05 -17.53
C VAL A 261 23.34 10.68 -16.68
N ASP A 262 24.48 11.29 -16.98
CA ASP A 262 25.52 11.52 -15.98
C ASP A 262 24.94 12.46 -14.92
N SER A 263 24.19 11.91 -13.97
CA SER A 263 23.70 12.66 -12.81
C SER A 263 24.38 12.17 -11.54
N TRP A 264 25.71 12.11 -11.56
CA TRP A 264 26.51 11.93 -10.34
C TRP A 264 27.86 12.62 -10.51
N ASP A 265 27.86 13.91 -10.83
CA ASP A 265 28.94 14.86 -10.51
C ASP A 265 28.58 16.25 -11.07
N ASP A 266 27.92 17.08 -10.26
CA ASP A 266 28.32 18.48 -10.06
C ASP A 266 27.36 19.16 -9.07
N GLN A 267 27.88 19.51 -7.89
CA GLN A 267 27.33 20.57 -7.08
C GLN A 267 27.82 21.90 -7.67
N PRO A 268 26.97 22.92 -7.71
CA PRO A 268 27.43 24.18 -7.15
C PRO A 268 26.47 24.72 -6.09
N SER A 269 27.12 25.38 -5.14
CA SER A 269 26.65 26.07 -3.95
C SER A 269 25.47 27.03 -4.16
N ASP A 270 24.64 27.09 -3.12
CA ASP A 270 23.88 28.24 -2.61
C ASP A 270 23.91 29.52 -3.45
N GLU A 271 22.74 29.95 -3.95
CA GLU A 271 22.36 31.37 -4.01
C GLU A 271 20.84 31.50 -4.20
N ASP A 272 20.24 32.30 -3.31
CA ASP A 272 18.83 32.70 -3.28
C ASP A 272 18.33 33.22 -4.64
N ASN A 273 17.06 32.96 -4.98
CA ASN A 273 16.21 33.93 -5.68
C ASN A 273 14.72 33.54 -5.63
N GLU A 274 13.92 34.37 -4.97
CA GLU A 274 12.46 34.46 -5.07
C GLU A 274 12.03 34.87 -6.48
N ILE A 275 11.02 34.20 -7.05
CA ILE A 275 10.15 34.78 -8.09
C ILE A 275 8.70 34.27 -7.90
N GLU A 276 7.80 35.20 -7.57
CA GLU A 276 6.35 35.14 -7.83
C GLU A 276 6.08 35.32 -9.34
N ASP A 277 5.14 34.59 -9.94
CA ASP A 277 4.11 35.18 -10.84
C ASP A 277 3.02 34.14 -11.25
N ASP A 278 1.93 34.69 -11.76
CA ASP A 278 0.52 34.33 -11.69
C ASP A 278 -0.06 33.81 -13.04
N SER A 279 -1.00 32.85 -12.93
CA SER A 279 -2.12 32.55 -13.88
C SER A 279 -1.84 32.07 -15.33
N PRO A 280 -2.81 31.50 -16.11
CA PRO A 280 -4.26 31.42 -15.89
C PRO A 280 -4.96 30.06 -16.14
N ASN A 281 -6.22 30.04 -15.70
CA ASN A 281 -7.30 29.10 -15.98
C ASN A 281 -7.65 28.98 -17.49
N LEU A 282 -7.83 27.75 -17.98
CA LEU A 282 -8.52 27.42 -19.24
C LEU A 282 -9.51 26.28 -18.97
N GLY A 283 -10.78 26.54 -19.30
CA GLY A 283 -11.89 25.65 -19.05
C GLY A 283 -12.23 24.67 -20.19
N ASP A 284 -13.11 23.77 -19.77
CA ASP A 284 -14.22 23.12 -20.48
C ASP A 284 -14.05 21.76 -21.19
N GLU A 285 -14.64 20.79 -20.49
CA GLU A 285 -15.60 19.76 -20.92
C GLU A 285 -15.16 18.35 -21.37
N ASP A 286 -15.89 17.40 -20.75
CA ASP A 286 -16.13 15.98 -21.03
C ASP A 286 -15.10 14.91 -20.63
N GLY A 287 -15.36 14.26 -19.48
CA GLY A 287 -15.18 12.82 -19.35
C GLY A 287 -14.84 12.29 -17.95
N VAL A 288 -15.87 11.93 -17.17
CA VAL A 288 -15.89 10.94 -16.06
C VAL A 288 -14.53 10.60 -15.43
N THR A 289 -14.27 11.12 -14.23
CA THR A 289 -13.02 10.91 -13.49
C THR A 289 -13.24 10.09 -12.21
N GLY A 290 -13.75 8.88 -12.35
CA GLY A 290 -13.62 7.89 -11.28
C GLY A 290 -14.65 6.75 -11.28
N PRO A 291 -14.31 5.62 -10.63
CA PRO A 291 -15.27 4.58 -10.33
C PRO A 291 -16.21 5.09 -9.23
N GLY A 292 -17.37 5.62 -9.62
CA GLY A 292 -18.35 6.19 -8.71
C GLY A 292 -19.34 7.14 -9.36
N ASP A 293 -19.03 7.67 -10.54
CA ASP A 293 -19.89 8.66 -11.20
C ASP A 293 -21.00 8.02 -12.03
N LEU A 294 -22.26 8.30 -11.66
CA LEU A 294 -23.42 7.93 -12.48
C LEU A 294 -23.62 8.93 -13.61
N LEU A 295 -23.74 8.41 -14.84
CA LEU A 295 -24.15 9.23 -15.98
C LEU A 295 -25.48 9.93 -15.69
N PRO A 296 -25.68 11.18 -16.15
CA PRO A 296 -26.95 11.90 -15.98
C PRO A 296 -28.17 11.12 -16.51
N SER A 297 -27.98 10.30 -17.55
CA SER A 297 -29.00 9.39 -18.08
C SER A 297 -29.38 8.28 -17.09
N THR A 298 -28.40 7.73 -16.36
CA THR A 298 -28.61 6.71 -15.33
C THR A 298 -29.32 7.27 -14.12
N VAL A 299 -28.94 8.48 -13.66
CA VAL A 299 -29.64 9.18 -12.57
C VAL A 299 -31.11 9.44 -12.94
N ARG A 300 -31.37 9.84 -14.19
CA ARG A 300 -32.75 10.03 -14.68
C ARG A 300 -33.54 8.73 -14.68
N ALA A 301 -32.97 7.65 -15.20
CA ALA A 301 -33.60 6.33 -15.23
C ALA A 301 -33.89 5.78 -13.81
N ILE A 302 -32.99 6.02 -12.84
CA ILE A 302 -33.23 5.70 -11.44
C ILE A 302 -34.40 6.51 -10.88
N ARG A 303 -34.48 7.83 -11.15
CA ARG A 303 -35.62 8.66 -10.71
C ARG A 303 -36.95 8.17 -11.28
N GLU A 304 -36.98 7.81 -12.56
CA GLU A 304 -38.19 7.29 -13.21
C GLU A 304 -38.63 5.93 -12.66
N ALA A 305 -37.69 5.11 -12.15
CA ALA A 305 -37.99 3.85 -11.49
C ALA A 305 -38.66 4.00 -10.10
N ASN A 306 -38.82 5.23 -9.59
CA ASN A 306 -39.60 5.53 -8.38
C ASN A 306 -41.13 5.55 -8.68
N ASP A 307 -41.63 4.49 -9.29
CA ASP A 307 -43.02 4.36 -9.73
C ASP A 307 -43.93 3.65 -8.72
N GLY A 308 -43.42 3.36 -7.52
CA GLY A 308 -44.10 2.62 -6.47
C GLY A 308 -44.18 1.10 -6.70
N ARG A 309 -43.62 0.58 -7.79
CA ARG A 309 -43.63 -0.86 -8.12
C ARG A 309 -42.29 -1.54 -7.81
N ASN A 310 -41.21 -0.78 -7.81
CA ASN A 310 -39.86 -1.28 -7.58
C ASN A 310 -39.36 -0.96 -6.16
N SER A 311 -38.75 -1.93 -5.49
CA SER A 311 -38.04 -1.66 -4.22
C SER A 311 -36.70 -0.99 -4.47
N LYS A 312 -36.20 -0.17 -3.52
CA LYS A 312 -34.85 0.43 -3.57
C LYS A 312 -33.77 -0.62 -3.87
N ALA A 313 -33.91 -1.82 -3.29
CA ALA A 313 -32.99 -2.94 -3.51
C ALA A 313 -33.06 -3.55 -4.92
N ALA A 314 -34.23 -3.57 -5.56
CA ALA A 314 -34.38 -4.06 -6.93
C ALA A 314 -33.77 -3.09 -7.94
N VAL A 315 -34.03 -1.79 -7.76
CA VAL A 315 -33.46 -0.73 -8.61
C VAL A 315 -31.94 -0.63 -8.43
N ALA A 316 -31.45 -0.80 -7.20
CA ALA A 316 -30.03 -0.87 -6.89
C ALA A 316 -29.30 -1.96 -7.69
N ARG A 317 -29.87 -3.17 -7.74
CA ARG A 317 -29.33 -4.27 -8.54
C ARG A 317 -29.37 -4.02 -10.04
N LEU A 318 -30.38 -3.31 -10.53
CA LEU A 318 -30.56 -3.04 -11.96
C LEU A 318 -29.52 -2.07 -12.51
N TYR A 319 -29.12 -1.08 -11.70
CA TYR A 319 -28.20 -0.01 -12.09
C TYR A 319 -26.81 -0.13 -11.46
N ASP A 320 -26.52 -1.24 -10.79
CA ASP A 320 -25.25 -1.52 -10.09
C ASP A 320 -24.85 -0.41 -9.09
N VAL A 321 -25.82 0.04 -8.30
CA VAL A 321 -25.64 1.06 -7.24
C VAL A 321 -26.11 0.54 -5.89
N SER A 322 -25.78 1.23 -4.81
CA SER A 322 -26.28 0.84 -3.49
C SER A 322 -27.79 1.19 -3.33
N PRO A 323 -28.56 0.45 -2.51
CA PRO A 323 -29.93 0.84 -2.15
C PRO A 323 -30.01 2.22 -1.47
N ARG A 324 -28.92 2.64 -0.82
CA ARG A 324 -28.76 3.98 -0.25
C ARG A 324 -28.67 5.05 -1.33
N THR A 325 -27.90 4.81 -2.40
CA THR A 325 -27.80 5.70 -3.58
C THR A 325 -29.17 5.89 -4.25
N VAL A 326 -29.92 4.81 -4.46
CA VAL A 326 -31.30 4.89 -4.98
C VAL A 326 -32.18 5.72 -4.05
N GLY A 327 -32.07 5.52 -2.73
CA GLY A 327 -32.76 6.33 -1.74
C GLY A 327 -32.48 7.82 -1.90
N ARG A 328 -31.20 8.22 -1.93
CA ARG A 328 -30.80 9.63 -2.07
C ARG A 328 -31.32 10.26 -3.37
N ILE A 329 -31.27 9.53 -4.48
CA ILE A 329 -31.78 10.00 -5.79
C ILE A 329 -33.30 10.20 -5.76
N TRP A 330 -34.04 9.30 -5.11
CA TRP A 330 -35.50 9.38 -4.96
C TRP A 330 -35.94 10.45 -3.97
N ASP A 331 -35.14 10.68 -2.93
CA ASP A 331 -35.38 11.68 -1.89
C ASP A 331 -35.04 13.11 -2.38
N GLY A 332 -34.59 13.25 -3.65
CA GLY A 332 -34.39 14.53 -4.32
C GLY A 332 -33.05 15.20 -4.06
N GLU A 333 -32.09 14.51 -3.42
CA GLU A 333 -30.73 15.04 -3.27
C GLU A 333 -30.08 15.21 -4.66
N THR A 334 -29.43 16.35 -4.88
CA THR A 334 -28.67 16.61 -6.11
C THR A 334 -27.44 15.72 -6.15
N TYR A 335 -27.50 14.68 -6.98
CA TYR A 335 -26.32 13.94 -7.42
C TYR A 335 -25.62 14.79 -8.49
N THR A 336 -24.86 15.78 -8.04
CA THR A 336 -24.13 16.73 -8.90
C THR A 336 -22.71 16.88 -8.38
N TRP A 337 -21.81 16.04 -8.87
CA TRP A 337 -20.44 16.49 -9.14
C TRP A 337 -20.34 16.76 -10.64
N VAL A 338 -21.02 17.84 -11.05
CA VAL A 338 -20.70 18.55 -12.28
C VAL A 338 -19.92 19.78 -11.81
N LYS A 339 -18.62 19.76 -12.02
CA LYS A 339 -17.91 20.97 -12.46
C LYS A 339 -17.48 20.72 -13.87
#